data_AF-A0A935LA31-F1
#
_entry.id   AF-A0A935LA31-F1
#
_cell.length_a   1.000
_cell.length_b   1.000
_cell.length_c   1.000
_cell.angle_alpha   90.00
_cell.angle_beta   90.00
_cell.angle_gamma   90.00
#
_symmetry.space_group_name_H-M   'P 1'
#
loop_
_entity.id
_entity.type
_entity.pdbx_description
1 polymer ?
#
loop_
_entity_poly.entity_id
_entity_poly.type
_entity_poly.pdbx_seq_one_letter_code
_entity_poly.pdbx_strand_id
1 'polypeptide(L)'
;MTKPINWRGSSLKDLRAFPDDARHKAGYQLRKVQQGEQPDEFKPMPDIGAGVNEIIVDTADGWFRVITQSDKDVARRRYGAVLIGRRMK
;
A
#
# COMPACT_ATOMS: atom_id res chain seq x y z
N MET A 1 9.36 -5.41 -15.40
CA MET A 1 8.01 -4.86 -15.71
C MET A 1 7.35 -4.46 -14.40
N THR A 2 6.84 -3.23 -14.28
CA THR A 2 6.09 -2.78 -13.09
C THR A 2 4.68 -3.34 -13.13
N LYS A 3 4.24 -4.04 -12.07
CA LYS A 3 2.88 -4.57 -11.95
C LYS A 3 1.87 -3.41 -11.77
N PRO A 4 0.71 -3.43 -12.43
CA PRO A 4 -0.31 -2.40 -12.21
C PRO A 4 -0.92 -2.54 -10.80
N ILE A 5 -1.37 -1.41 -10.23
CA ILE A 5 -2.14 -1.39 -8.98
C ILE A 5 -3.63 -1.41 -9.34
N ASN A 6 -4.40 -2.34 -8.78
CA ASN A 6 -5.86 -2.33 -8.89
C ASN A 6 -6.49 -1.63 -7.66
N TRP A 7 -6.78 -0.35 -7.80
CA TRP A 7 -7.44 0.43 -6.75
C TRP A 7 -8.83 -0.15 -6.43
N ARG A 8 -9.18 -0.20 -5.14
CA ARG A 8 -10.46 -0.74 -4.65
C ARG A 8 -11.23 0.32 -3.90
N GLY A 9 -12.52 0.45 -4.21
CA GLY A 9 -13.39 1.44 -3.57
C GLY A 9 -12.82 2.86 -3.71
N SER A 10 -12.74 3.58 -2.59
CA SER A 10 -12.24 4.97 -2.53
C SER A 10 -10.71 5.08 -2.49
N SER A 11 -9.95 3.99 -2.51
CA SER A 11 -8.54 4.05 -2.09
C SER A 11 -7.64 4.95 -2.92
N LEU A 12 -7.86 5.07 -4.24
CA LEU A 12 -7.10 6.03 -5.04
C LEU A 12 -7.43 7.48 -4.65
N LYS A 13 -8.70 7.76 -4.37
CA LYS A 13 -9.15 9.08 -3.92
C LYS A 13 -8.55 9.40 -2.55
N ASP A 14 -8.57 8.43 -1.63
CA ASP A 14 -8.03 8.59 -0.28
C ASP A 14 -6.52 8.82 -0.32
N LEU A 15 -5.78 8.13 -1.22
CA LEU A 15 -4.34 8.34 -1.39
C LEU A 15 -4.05 9.75 -1.89
N ARG A 16 -4.84 10.21 -2.85
CA ARG A 16 -4.68 11.54 -3.44
C ARG A 16 -4.97 12.65 -2.44
N ALA A 17 -5.79 12.37 -1.43
CA ALA A 17 -6.13 13.28 -0.33
C ALA A 17 -5.10 13.29 0.80
N PHE A 18 -4.06 12.45 0.77
CA PHE A 18 -2.95 12.56 1.71
C PHE A 18 -2.24 13.92 1.59
N PRO A 19 -1.66 14.43 2.69
CA PRO A 19 -0.67 15.50 2.62
C PRO A 19 0.46 15.14 1.65
N ASP A 20 1.13 16.15 1.10
CA ASP A 20 2.06 15.95 -0.01
C ASP A 20 3.22 14.99 0.34
N ASP A 21 3.83 15.13 1.52
CA ASP A 21 4.91 14.24 1.98
C ASP A 21 4.41 12.79 2.14
N ALA A 22 3.26 12.60 2.77
CA ALA A 22 2.66 11.28 2.96
C ALA A 22 2.29 10.63 1.62
N ARG A 23 1.76 11.40 0.67
CA ARG A 23 1.42 10.92 -0.67
C ARG A 23 2.66 10.50 -1.46
N HIS A 24 3.73 11.30 -1.40
CA HIS A 24 5.00 10.97 -2.06
C HIS A 24 5.64 9.72 -1.47
N LYS A 25 5.77 9.64 -0.14
CA LYS A 25 6.30 8.46 0.54
C LYS A 25 5.46 7.21 0.26
N ALA A 26 4.14 7.29 0.37
CA ALA A 26 3.25 6.20 0.03
C ALA A 26 3.42 5.74 -1.44
N GLY A 27 3.53 6.70 -2.38
CA GLY A 27 3.79 6.40 -3.79
C GLY A 27 5.11 5.66 -4.02
N TYR A 28 6.17 6.05 -3.31
CA TYR A 28 7.46 5.35 -3.36
C TYR A 28 7.37 3.91 -2.84
N GLN A 29 6.72 3.70 -1.69
CA GLN A 29 6.52 2.36 -1.13
C GLN A 29 5.64 1.49 -2.05
N LEU A 30 4.59 2.05 -2.64
CA LEU A 30 3.77 1.34 -3.62
C LEU A 30 4.57 0.95 -4.87
N ARG A 31 5.48 1.81 -5.34
CA ARG A 31 6.35 1.50 -6.47
C ARG A 31 7.25 0.29 -6.19
N LYS A 32 7.81 0.17 -4.99
CA LYS A 32 8.55 -1.03 -4.55
C LYS A 32 7.69 -2.28 -4.69
N VAL A 33 6.46 -2.24 -4.17
CA VAL A 33 5.50 -3.35 -4.30
C VAL A 33 5.21 -3.69 -5.78
N GLN A 34 5.06 -2.69 -6.65
CA GLN A 34 4.88 -2.92 -8.09
C GLN A 34 6.09 -3.59 -8.76
N GLN A 35 7.29 -3.36 -8.22
CA GLN A 35 8.54 -3.99 -8.67
C GLN A 35 8.77 -5.37 -8.04
N GLY A 36 7.91 -5.80 -7.12
CA GLY A 36 8.05 -7.06 -6.39
C GLY A 36 8.98 -6.96 -5.17
N GLU A 37 9.36 -5.75 -4.78
CA GLU A 37 10.15 -5.46 -3.59
C GLU A 37 9.24 -5.27 -2.37
N GLN A 38 9.82 -5.41 -1.18
CA GLN A 38 9.11 -5.14 0.06
C GLN A 38 9.14 -3.63 0.37
N PRO A 39 8.05 -3.07 0.94
CA PRO A 39 8.09 -1.75 1.54
C PRO A 39 9.12 -1.68 2.67
N ASP A 40 9.58 -0.48 2.99
CA ASP A 40 10.58 -0.26 4.04
C ASP A 40 10.03 -0.57 5.43
N GLU A 41 8.82 -0.10 5.74
CA GLU A 41 8.14 -0.32 7.01
C GLU A 41 6.74 -0.87 6.75
N PHE A 42 6.52 -2.15 7.08
CA PHE A 42 5.23 -2.81 6.89
C PHE A 42 4.96 -3.92 7.89
N LYS A 43 3.68 -4.24 8.06
CA LYS A 43 3.19 -5.34 8.90
C LYS A 43 2.36 -6.31 8.06
N PRO A 44 2.72 -7.61 7.99
CA PRO A 44 1.85 -8.62 7.41
C PRO A 44 0.52 -8.72 8.17
N MET A 45 -0.59 -8.91 7.45
CA MET A 45 -1.93 -9.06 8.02
C MET A 45 -2.58 -10.37 7.57
N PRO A 46 -2.09 -11.53 8.04
CA PRO A 46 -2.56 -12.84 7.58
C PRO A 46 -4.05 -13.09 7.90
N ASP A 47 -4.56 -12.53 8.99
CA ASP A 47 -5.97 -12.65 9.39
C ASP A 47 -6.93 -11.93 8.42
N ILE A 48 -6.44 -10.94 7.66
CA ILE A 48 -7.21 -10.25 6.61
C ILE A 48 -7.15 -11.02 5.29
N GLY A 49 -6.01 -11.65 5.00
CA GLY A 49 -5.86 -12.52 3.85
C GLY A 49 -4.41 -12.77 3.45
N ALA A 50 -4.21 -13.82 2.66
CA ALA A 50 -2.89 -14.16 2.14
C ALA A 50 -2.31 -13.00 1.32
N GLY A 51 -1.06 -12.64 1.64
CA GLY A 51 -0.33 -11.59 0.93
C GLY A 51 -0.78 -10.16 1.26
N VAL A 52 -1.64 -9.97 2.25
CA VAL A 52 -2.06 -8.64 2.70
C VAL A 52 -1.00 -8.06 3.64
N ASN A 53 -0.58 -6.81 3.38
CA ASN A 53 0.38 -6.07 4.19
C ASN A 53 -0.14 -4.66 4.47
N GLU A 54 0.08 -4.16 5.68
CA GLU A 54 -0.08 -2.76 6.08
C GLU A 54 1.26 -2.04 5.91
N ILE A 55 1.36 -1.08 4.99
CA ILE A 55 2.51 -0.18 4.87
C ILE A 55 2.30 1.00 5.80
N ILE A 56 3.32 1.30 6.61
CA ILE A 56 3.31 2.44 7.53
C ILE A 56 4.07 3.58 6.89
N VAL A 57 3.43 4.75 6.84
CA VAL A 57 4.00 5.98 6.30
C VAL A 57 4.05 7.01 7.42
N ASP A 58 5.24 7.21 7.97
CA ASP A 58 5.51 8.19 9.01
C ASP A 58 5.99 9.52 8.41
N THR A 59 5.34 10.60 8.82
CA THR A 59 5.57 11.97 8.34
C THR A 59 5.40 12.96 9.48
N ALA A 60 5.87 14.19 9.28
CA ALA A 60 5.60 15.28 10.23
C ALA A 60 4.10 15.56 10.42
N ASP A 61 3.26 15.25 9.43
CA ASP A 61 1.80 15.41 9.49
C ASP A 61 1.08 14.26 10.24
N GLY A 62 1.84 13.27 10.68
CA GLY A 62 1.38 12.08 11.40
C GLY A 62 1.55 10.79 10.61
N TRP A 63 0.88 9.74 11.09
CA TRP A 63 1.02 8.38 10.59
C TRP A 63 -0.13 8.01 9.65
N PHE A 64 0.25 7.50 8.48
CA PHE A 64 -0.66 7.06 7.44
C PHE A 64 -0.44 5.59 7.14
N ARG A 65 -1.51 4.89 6.74
CA ARG A 65 -1.49 3.45 6.50
C ARG A 65 -2.02 3.12 5.13
N VAL A 66 -1.26 2.33 4.38
CA VAL A 66 -1.64 1.84 3.05
C VAL A 66 -1.70 0.33 3.11
N ILE A 67 -2.90 -0.23 3.07
CA ILE A 67 -3.10 -1.67 3.01
C ILE A 67 -2.93 -2.10 1.57
N THR A 68 -2.13 -3.13 1.34
CA THR A 68 -1.86 -3.71 0.02
C THR A 68 -2.16 -5.19 0.05
N GLN A 69 -2.49 -5.76 -1.11
CA GLN A 69 -2.51 -7.20 -1.30
C GLN A 69 -1.57 -7.57 -2.44
N SER A 70 -0.57 -8.40 -2.13
CA SER A 70 0.37 -8.95 -3.10
C SER A 70 0.38 -10.47 -2.99
N ASP A 71 -0.05 -11.16 -4.04
CA ASP A 71 0.10 -12.62 -4.11
C ASP A 71 1.61 -12.97 -4.16
N LYS A 72 2.14 -13.98 -3.47
CA LYS A 72 3.57 -14.34 -3.67
C LYS A 72 3.76 -15.31 -4.82
N ASP A 73 2.66 -15.82 -5.39
CA ASP A 73 2.68 -16.86 -6.40
C ASP A 73 2.92 -16.27 -7.80
N VAL A 74 4.16 -16.41 -8.29
CA VAL A 74 4.63 -15.87 -9.59
C VAL A 74 3.78 -16.39 -10.77
N ALA A 75 3.14 -17.55 -10.60
CA ALA A 75 2.30 -18.17 -11.62
C ALA A 75 0.88 -17.57 -11.73
N ARG A 76 0.36 -16.89 -10.69
CA ARG A 76 -1.03 -16.42 -10.64
C ARG A 76 -1.08 -14.89 -10.57
N ARG A 77 -1.15 -14.27 -11.75
CA ARG A 77 -1.13 -12.81 -11.99
C ARG A 77 -2.33 -12.04 -11.39
N ARG A 78 -2.44 -11.88 -10.07
CA ARG A 78 -3.37 -10.90 -9.48
C ARG A 78 -2.69 -10.15 -8.32
N TYR A 79 -2.38 -8.89 -8.56
CA TYR A 79 -1.77 -8.01 -7.55
C TYR A 79 -2.54 -6.71 -7.40
N GLY A 80 -2.55 -6.23 -6.16
CA GLY A 80 -2.87 -4.86 -5.78
C GLY A 80 -4.35 -4.66 -5.56
N ALA A 81 -4.86 -4.91 -4.36
CA ALA A 81 -5.93 -4.09 -3.80
C ALA A 81 -5.26 -3.12 -2.84
N VAL A 82 -5.43 -1.81 -3.06
CA VAL A 82 -5.05 -0.81 -2.06
C VAL A 82 -6.29 -0.44 -1.27
N LEU A 83 -6.24 -0.50 0.07
CA LEU A 83 -7.24 0.07 0.98
C LEU A 83 -6.50 1.06 1.88
N ILE A 84 -6.99 2.27 2.03
CA ILE A 84 -6.27 3.32 2.77
C ILE A 84 -6.94 3.57 4.10
N GLY A 85 -6.17 3.35 5.17
CA GLY A 85 -6.58 3.58 6.55
C GLY A 85 -6.50 5.07 6.88
N ARG A 86 -7.55 5.58 7.53
CA ARG A 86 -7.68 6.95 8.03
C ARG A 86 -6.50 7.34 8.94
N ARG A 87 -6.18 8.64 8.91
CA ARG A 87 -5.36 9.37 9.90
C ARG A 87 -5.71 8.91 11.32
N MET A 88 -4.75 8.31 12.01
CA MET A 88 -4.85 8.08 13.46
C MET A 88 -4.18 9.28 14.13
N LYS A 89 -4.90 9.93 15.06
CA LYS A 89 -4.33 10.95 15.95
C LYS A 89 -3.47 10.27 17.01
#